data_AF-A0A953U210-F1
#
_entry.id   AF-A0A953U210-F1
#
_cell.length_a   1.000
_cell.length_b   1.000
_cell.length_c   1.000
_cell.angle_alpha   90.00
_cell.angle_beta   90.00
_cell.angle_gamma   90.00
#
_symmetry.space_group_name_H-M   'P 1'
#
loop_
_entity.id
_entity.type
_entity.pdbx_description
1 polymer ?
#
loop_
_entity_poly.entity_id
_entity_poly.type
_entity_poly.pdbx_seq_one_letter_code
_entity_poly.pdbx_strand_id
1 'polypeptide(L)'
;MRATAKGYTLLEMLISISLIGLLMVSLVVAVHVGNKAWQRGEARLLQVHAEEERSQFMFQQISSLVPYKVTSANPDMPGDFYILEADANRLSFLSTCGTRNWSRSGLLLDEYAIVRTRDGYFTLALRETPVPDDKTLLQLLIARQSSDPDTGKISIVYQPFFLRESDVRLMTSLRAAEFEYLGATATGKAPVWASHWEARQDAPYPEAVRIVWLRGNQREEVIVPIRARFLPK
;
A
#
# COMPACT_ATOMS: atom_id res chain seq x y z
N MET A 1 59.38 33.71 58.82
CA MET A 1 58.34 33.15 57.94
C MET A 1 59.01 32.35 56.83
N ARG A 2 58.85 31.02 56.79
CA ARG A 2 59.32 30.17 55.69
C ARG A 2 58.11 29.38 55.18
N ALA A 3 57.68 29.68 53.95
CA ALA A 3 56.66 28.92 53.27
C ALA A 3 57.27 27.61 52.76
N THR A 4 56.78 26.48 53.23
CA THR A 4 57.12 25.15 52.71
C THR A 4 56.41 24.96 51.36
N ALA A 5 57.17 25.07 50.28
CA ALA A 5 56.70 24.67 48.96
C ALA A 5 56.57 23.14 48.93
N LYS A 6 55.36 22.62 49.12
CA LYS A 6 55.03 21.21 48.86
C LYS A 6 55.05 21.00 47.35
N GLY A 7 56.11 20.38 46.84
CA GLY A 7 56.15 19.90 45.46
C GLY A 7 55.11 18.80 45.27
N TYR A 8 54.22 18.96 44.29
CA TYR A 8 53.26 17.94 43.88
C TYR A 8 54.01 16.66 43.52
N THR A 9 53.61 15.54 44.11
CA THR A 9 54.31 14.26 43.91
C THR A 9 53.98 13.70 42.53
N LEU A 10 54.96 13.07 41.89
CA LEU A 10 54.82 12.45 40.57
C LEU A 10 53.65 11.42 40.54
N LEU A 11 53.39 10.80 41.69
CA LEU A 11 52.26 9.89 41.92
C LEU A 11 50.89 10.58 41.77
N GLU A 12 50.75 11.82 42.25
CA GLU A 12 49.49 12.57 42.20
C GLU A 12 49.12 12.98 40.77
N MET A 13 50.12 13.33 39.97
CA MET A 13 49.94 13.58 38.54
C MET A 13 49.58 12.29 37.78
N LEU A 14 50.20 11.16 38.16
CA LEU A 14 49.90 9.86 37.55
C LEU A 14 48.48 9.38 37.89
N ILE A 15 48.03 9.55 39.14
CA ILE A 15 46.66 9.23 39.56
C ILE A 15 45.65 10.14 38.86
N SER A 16 45.93 11.44 38.76
CA SER A 16 45.03 12.40 38.11
C SER A 16 44.84 12.10 36.63
N ILE A 17 45.93 11.83 35.89
CA ILE A 17 45.86 11.48 34.47
C ILE A 17 45.12 10.14 34.27
N SER A 18 45.33 9.18 35.18
CA SER A 18 44.63 7.88 35.13
C SER A 18 43.13 8.03 35.38
N LEU A 19 42.73 8.86 36.35
CA LEU A 19 41.32 9.15 36.65
C LEU A 19 40.65 9.88 35.48
N ILE A 20 41.31 10.88 34.89
CA ILE A 20 40.79 11.61 33.73
C ILE A 20 40.61 10.68 32.53
N GLY A 21 41.58 9.79 32.27
CA GLY A 21 41.47 8.79 31.21
C GLY A 21 40.28 7.86 31.41
N LEU A 22 40.06 7.39 32.64
CA LEU A 22 38.95 6.49 32.96
C LEU A 22 37.59 7.21 32.84
N LEU A 23 37.53 8.48 33.25
CA LEU A 23 36.34 9.33 33.07
C LEU A 23 36.04 9.55 31.58
N MET A 24 37.03 9.88 30.75
CA MET A 24 36.81 10.05 29.31
C MET A 24 36.29 8.77 28.65
N VAL A 25 36.89 7.62 28.97
CA VAL A 25 36.44 6.33 28.42
C VAL A 25 34.98 6.05 28.81
N SER A 26 34.61 6.30 30.07
CA SER A 26 33.23 6.10 30.52
C SER A 26 32.23 6.98 29.74
N LEU A 27 32.61 8.22 29.43
CA LEU A 27 31.80 9.16 28.67
C LEU A 27 31.58 8.67 27.23
N VAL A 28 32.65 8.22 26.57
CA VAL A 28 32.61 7.72 25.18
C VAL A 28 31.76 6.46 25.07
N VAL A 29 31.85 5.55 26.05
CA VAL A 29 31.03 4.34 26.11
C VAL A 29 29.55 4.69 26.28
N ALA A 30 29.22 5.61 27.20
CA ALA A 30 27.85 6.04 27.43
C ALA A 30 27.22 6.65 26.14
N VAL A 31 27.97 7.51 25.44
CA VAL A 31 27.52 8.10 24.17
C VAL A 31 27.35 7.04 23.09
N HIS A 32 28.30 6.10 22.95
CA HIS A 32 28.19 5.03 21.96
C HIS A 32 27.00 4.09 22.22
N VAL A 33 26.71 3.77 23.48
CA VAL A 33 25.57 2.93 23.86
C VAL A 33 24.25 3.66 23.64
N GLY A 34 24.17 4.94 24.05
CA GLY A 34 22.99 5.78 23.82
C GLY A 34 22.66 5.93 22.33
N ASN A 35 23.68 6.16 21.49
CA ASN A 35 23.48 6.33 20.05
C ASN A 35 23.01 5.03 19.36
N LYS A 36 23.55 3.87 19.77
CA LYS A 36 23.08 2.56 19.28
C LYS A 36 21.66 2.22 19.75
N ALA A 37 21.28 2.63 20.96
CA ALA A 37 19.93 2.44 21.47
C ALA A 37 18.92 3.34 20.74
N TRP A 38 19.31 4.60 20.46
CA TRP A 38 18.51 5.56 19.70
C TRP A 38 18.26 5.09 18.27
N GLN A 39 19.31 4.66 17.56
CA GLN A 39 19.19 4.13 16.19
C GLN A 39 18.26 2.91 16.09
N ARG A 40 18.24 2.05 17.12
CA ARG A 40 17.31 0.91 17.19
C ARG A 40 15.87 1.34 17.48
N GLY A 41 15.67 2.39 18.28
CA GLY A 41 14.36 2.96 18.57
C GLY A 41 13.77 3.71 17.37
N GLU A 42 14.58 4.49 16.68
CA GLU A 42 14.19 5.29 15.51
C GLU A 42 13.87 4.40 14.30
N ALA A 43 14.62 3.32 14.07
CA ALA A 43 14.29 2.35 13.02
C ALA A 43 12.94 1.66 13.22
N ARG A 44 12.50 1.45 14.48
CA ARG A 44 11.20 0.87 14.79
C ARG A 44 10.05 1.88 14.63
N LEU A 45 10.30 3.15 14.96
CA LEU A 45 9.33 4.23 14.77
C LEU A 45 9.16 4.61 13.29
N LEU A 46 10.24 4.62 12.51
CA LEU A 46 10.20 4.88 11.06
C LEU A 46 9.46 3.79 10.27
N GLN A 47 9.54 2.52 10.68
CA GLN A 47 8.78 1.44 10.03
C GLN A 47 7.26 1.60 10.23
N VAL A 48 6.82 2.00 11.43
CA VAL A 48 5.39 2.19 11.72
C VAL A 48 4.85 3.45 11.02
N HIS A 49 5.59 4.56 11.05
CA HIS A 49 5.18 5.78 10.34
C HIS A 49 5.17 5.61 8.80
N ALA A 50 6.10 4.82 8.24
CA ALA A 50 6.11 4.55 6.80
C ALA A 50 4.92 3.67 6.34
N GLU A 51 4.39 2.80 7.20
CA GLU A 51 3.18 2.02 6.91
C GLU A 51 1.91 2.89 6.97
N GLU A 52 1.82 3.80 7.94
CA GLU A 52 0.70 4.73 8.08
C GLU A 52 0.64 5.75 6.92
N GLU A 53 1.78 6.36 6.56
CA GLU A 53 1.88 7.28 5.42
C GLU A 53 1.54 6.59 4.09
N ARG A 54 1.94 5.32 3.90
CA ARG A 54 1.57 4.52 2.72
C ARG A 54 0.09 4.17 2.67
N SER A 55 -0.51 3.87 3.81
CA SER A 55 -1.93 3.54 3.90
C SER A 55 -2.79 4.75 3.52
N GLN A 56 -2.43 5.94 3.99
CA GLN A 56 -3.11 7.18 3.63
C GLN A 56 -3.01 7.49 2.13
N PHE A 57 -1.84 7.26 1.51
CA PHE A 57 -1.66 7.40 0.06
C PHE A 57 -2.56 6.43 -0.72
N MET A 58 -2.62 5.16 -0.29
CA MET A 58 -3.51 4.16 -0.88
C MET A 58 -4.98 4.62 -0.87
N PHE A 59 -5.48 5.10 0.27
CA PHE A 59 -6.87 5.55 0.37
C PHE A 59 -7.17 6.73 -0.56
N GLN A 60 -6.21 7.65 -0.71
CA GLN A 60 -6.33 8.74 -1.66
C GLN A 60 -6.37 8.25 -3.11
N GLN A 61 -5.56 7.25 -3.46
CA GLN A 61 -5.54 6.64 -4.79
C GLN A 61 -6.85 5.91 -5.10
N ILE A 62 -7.36 5.09 -4.16
CA ILE A 62 -8.66 4.41 -4.28
C ILE A 62 -9.81 5.41 -4.40
N SER A 63 -9.80 6.50 -3.63
CA SER A 63 -10.81 7.55 -3.74
C SER A 63 -10.78 8.25 -5.10
N SER A 64 -9.62 8.29 -5.76
CA SER A 64 -9.39 8.93 -7.06
C SER A 64 -9.55 7.99 -8.26
N LEU A 65 -10.21 6.84 -8.07
CA LEU A 65 -10.50 5.87 -9.12
C LEU A 65 -11.10 6.54 -10.36
N VAL A 66 -10.56 6.21 -11.53
CA VAL A 66 -11.06 6.70 -12.81
C VAL A 66 -11.85 5.57 -13.49
N PRO A 67 -13.17 5.71 -13.65
CA PRO A 67 -13.96 4.76 -14.42
C PRO A 67 -13.58 4.91 -15.88
N TYR A 68 -12.72 4.02 -16.36
CA TYR A 68 -12.20 4.08 -17.71
C TYR A 68 -12.98 3.14 -18.61
N LYS A 69 -13.54 3.72 -19.67
CA LYS A 69 -14.32 3.00 -20.68
C LYS A 69 -13.42 2.65 -21.85
N VAL A 70 -13.15 1.36 -22.02
CA VAL A 70 -12.42 0.87 -23.20
C VAL A 70 -13.40 0.48 -24.27
N THR A 71 -13.08 0.91 -25.49
CA THR A 71 -13.76 0.45 -26.70
C THR A 71 -12.86 -0.60 -27.35
N SER A 72 -13.29 -1.85 -27.33
CA SER A 72 -12.53 -2.90 -27.99
C SER A 72 -12.91 -2.98 -29.47
N ALA A 73 -11.91 -2.95 -30.34
CA ALA A 73 -12.06 -3.26 -31.75
C ALA A 73 -12.14 -4.77 -32.03
N ASN A 74 -11.99 -5.60 -31.00
CA ASN A 74 -12.07 -7.05 -31.12
C ASN A 74 -13.54 -7.50 -31.07
N PRO A 75 -14.07 -8.22 -32.08
CA PRO A 75 -15.44 -8.77 -32.05
C PRO A 75 -15.70 -9.74 -30.89
N ASP A 76 -14.65 -10.30 -30.28
CA ASP A 76 -14.72 -11.21 -29.13
C ASP A 76 -14.65 -10.47 -27.78
N MET A 77 -14.83 -9.15 -27.76
CA MET A 77 -15.02 -8.37 -26.54
C MET A 77 -16.38 -7.66 -26.58
N PRO A 78 -16.99 -7.36 -25.43
CA PRO A 78 -18.05 -6.37 -25.39
C PRO A 78 -17.53 -5.09 -26.05
N GLY A 79 -18.27 -4.50 -26.99
CA GLY A 79 -17.76 -3.35 -27.74
C GLY A 79 -17.28 -2.23 -26.82
N ASP A 80 -18.09 -1.91 -25.81
CA ASP A 80 -17.82 -0.87 -24.83
C ASP A 80 -17.99 -1.43 -23.40
N PHE A 81 -16.93 -1.44 -22.59
CA PHE A 81 -16.99 -1.86 -21.19
C PHE A 81 -16.07 -1.03 -20.28
N TYR A 82 -16.37 -1.05 -18.99
CA TYR A 82 -15.57 -0.37 -17.96
C TYR A 82 -14.50 -1.31 -17.40
N ILE A 83 -13.32 -0.77 -17.17
CA ILE A 83 -12.23 -1.49 -16.52
C ILE A 83 -12.31 -1.23 -15.01
N LEU A 84 -12.84 -2.22 -14.32
CA LEU A 84 -12.82 -2.33 -12.87
C LEU A 84 -12.95 -3.82 -12.51
N GLU A 85 -11.89 -4.37 -11.94
CA GLU A 85 -11.93 -5.71 -11.32
C GLU A 85 -12.04 -5.49 -9.82
N ALA A 86 -13.10 -6.00 -9.22
CA ALA A 86 -13.42 -5.70 -7.83
C ALA A 86 -14.01 -6.95 -7.16
N ASP A 87 -13.15 -7.67 -6.46
CA ASP A 87 -13.41 -8.89 -5.71
C ASP A 87 -12.89 -8.77 -4.27
N ALA A 88 -13.35 -9.64 -3.38
CA ALA A 88 -12.95 -9.64 -1.97
C ALA A 88 -11.43 -9.60 -1.74
N ASN A 89 -10.64 -10.15 -2.66
CA ASN A 89 -9.18 -10.20 -2.52
C ASN A 89 -8.44 -9.29 -3.51
N ARG A 90 -9.15 -8.61 -4.42
CA ARG A 90 -8.50 -7.86 -5.50
C ARG A 90 -9.31 -6.64 -5.92
N LEU A 91 -8.61 -5.53 -6.09
CA LEU A 91 -9.16 -4.31 -6.65
C LEU A 91 -8.19 -3.78 -7.72
N SER A 92 -8.58 -3.86 -8.99
CA SER A 92 -7.80 -3.36 -10.13
C SER A 92 -8.58 -2.26 -10.84
N PHE A 93 -7.98 -1.08 -10.97
CA PHE A 93 -8.60 0.07 -11.63
C PHE A 93 -7.56 1.01 -12.25
N LEU A 94 -8.02 1.96 -13.06
CA LEU A 94 -7.15 2.99 -13.62
C LEU A 94 -7.13 4.26 -12.75
N SER A 95 -5.96 4.86 -12.67
CA SER A 95 -5.72 6.12 -11.95
C SER A 95 -4.83 7.06 -12.75
N THR A 96 -4.89 8.34 -12.43
CA THR A 96 -3.99 9.39 -12.95
C THR A 96 -2.90 9.80 -11.95
N CYS A 97 -2.90 9.22 -10.75
CA CYS A 97 -1.90 9.47 -9.72
C CYS A 97 -1.27 8.14 -9.26
N GLY A 98 0.06 8.12 -9.15
CA GLY A 98 0.82 6.96 -8.69
C GLY A 98 1.88 7.32 -7.66
N THR A 99 2.34 6.32 -6.90
CA THR A 99 3.26 6.49 -5.78
C THR A 99 4.68 6.85 -6.22
N ARG A 100 5.08 6.39 -7.42
CA ARG A 100 6.49 6.45 -7.85
C ARG A 100 6.78 7.44 -8.98
N ASN A 101 5.76 7.91 -9.70
CA ASN A 101 5.97 8.62 -10.97
C ASN A 101 5.11 9.88 -11.10
N TRP A 102 5.48 10.92 -10.34
CA TRP A 102 4.79 12.22 -10.36
C TRP A 102 5.00 13.02 -11.67
N SER A 103 5.95 12.64 -12.54
CA SER A 103 6.42 13.49 -13.65
C SER A 103 5.95 13.09 -15.05
N ARG A 104 5.19 12.01 -15.21
CA ARG A 104 4.63 11.62 -16.50
C ARG A 104 3.11 11.58 -16.41
N SER A 105 2.47 12.55 -17.05
CA SER A 105 1.06 12.51 -17.41
C SER A 105 0.78 11.21 -18.16
N GLY A 106 0.16 10.24 -17.50
CA GLY A 106 -0.15 8.94 -18.06
C GLY A 106 -1.13 8.20 -17.17
N LEU A 107 -1.93 7.32 -17.78
CA LEU A 107 -2.80 6.41 -17.04
C LEU A 107 -1.95 5.33 -16.36
N LEU A 108 -2.30 4.98 -15.14
CA LEU A 108 -1.69 3.89 -14.38
C LEU A 108 -2.76 2.85 -14.10
N LEU A 109 -2.39 1.59 -14.28
CA LEU A 109 -3.15 0.46 -13.76
C LEU A 109 -2.66 0.18 -12.35
N ASP A 110 -3.55 0.43 -11.39
CA ASP A 110 -3.33 0.15 -9.99
C ASP A 110 -3.99 -1.18 -9.66
N GLU A 111 -3.18 -2.16 -9.26
CA GLU A 111 -3.63 -3.48 -8.85
C GLU A 111 -3.37 -3.67 -7.36
N TYR A 112 -4.44 -3.69 -6.58
CA TYR A 112 -4.42 -4.05 -5.17
C TYR A 112 -4.78 -5.52 -5.01
N ALA A 113 -3.95 -6.28 -4.29
CA ALA A 113 -4.20 -7.69 -4.06
C ALA A 113 -3.89 -8.10 -2.63
N ILE A 114 -4.79 -8.92 -2.07
CA ILE A 114 -4.63 -9.58 -0.78
C ILE A 114 -4.11 -10.98 -1.05
N VAL A 115 -2.83 -11.20 -0.77
CA VAL A 115 -2.15 -12.45 -1.08
C VAL A 115 -1.75 -13.16 0.20
N ARG A 116 -2.06 -14.46 0.28
CA ARG A 116 -1.59 -15.32 1.37
C ARG A 116 -0.10 -15.62 1.20
N THR A 117 0.68 -15.30 2.22
CA THR A 117 2.13 -15.55 2.27
C THR A 117 2.44 -16.94 2.83
N ARG A 118 3.67 -17.42 2.63
CA ARG A 118 4.10 -18.79 3.02
C ARG A 118 4.04 -19.04 4.54
N ASP A 119 4.13 -17.98 5.32
CA ASP A 119 3.98 -17.96 6.79
C ASP A 119 2.53 -18.12 7.25
N GLY A 120 1.56 -18.17 6.33
CA GLY A 120 0.14 -18.35 6.62
C GLY A 120 -0.62 -17.04 6.85
N TYR A 121 0.07 -15.90 6.89
CA TYR A 121 -0.54 -14.57 6.97
C TYR A 121 -0.96 -14.07 5.59
N PHE A 122 -1.64 -12.93 5.56
CA PHE A 122 -2.01 -12.18 4.38
C PHE A 122 -1.21 -10.88 4.30
N THR A 123 -0.92 -10.47 3.07
CA THR A 123 -0.27 -9.20 2.75
C THR A 123 -1.15 -8.46 1.75
N LEU A 124 -1.44 -7.19 2.03
CA LEU A 124 -2.01 -6.27 1.06
C LEU A 124 -0.85 -5.64 0.26
N ALA A 125 -0.85 -5.90 -1.05
CA ALA A 125 0.17 -5.42 -1.97
C ALA A 125 -0.45 -4.53 -3.06
N LEU A 126 0.37 -3.61 -3.56
CA LEU A 126 0.08 -2.71 -4.67
C LEU A 126 1.09 -2.93 -5.78
N ARG A 127 0.60 -3.06 -7.00
CA ARG A 127 1.38 -2.91 -8.23
C ARG A 127 0.81 -1.76 -9.05
N GLU A 128 1.69 -0.86 -9.45
CA GLU A 128 1.37 0.22 -10.38
C GLU A 128 2.07 -0.06 -11.71
N THR A 129 1.31 -0.11 -12.80
CA THR A 129 1.85 -0.31 -14.15
C THR A 129 1.44 0.86 -15.04
N PRO A 130 2.38 1.57 -15.70
CA PRO A 130 2.04 2.61 -16.66
C PRO A 130 1.33 2.01 -17.87
N VAL A 131 0.22 2.65 -18.25
CA VAL A 131 -0.64 2.28 -19.36
C VAL A 131 -0.55 3.37 -20.43
N PRO A 132 0.30 3.19 -21.44
CA PRO A 132 0.47 4.18 -22.51
C PRO A 132 -0.73 4.24 -23.47
N ASP A 133 -1.45 3.14 -23.64
CA ASP A 133 -2.54 3.00 -24.61
C ASP A 133 -3.49 1.84 -24.25
N ASP A 134 -4.69 1.85 -24.83
CA ASP A 134 -5.75 0.85 -24.61
C ASP A 134 -5.32 -0.58 -24.98
N LYS A 135 -4.46 -0.76 -25.99
CA LYS A 135 -3.99 -2.09 -26.38
C LYS A 135 -3.09 -2.68 -25.30
N THR A 136 -2.19 -1.87 -24.75
CA THR A 136 -1.35 -2.25 -23.61
C THR A 136 -2.20 -2.58 -22.39
N LEU A 137 -3.24 -1.78 -22.12
CA LEU A 137 -4.18 -2.03 -21.03
C LEU A 137 -4.87 -3.38 -21.14
N LEU A 138 -5.42 -3.69 -22.31
CA LEU A 138 -6.11 -4.96 -22.57
C LEU A 138 -5.15 -6.15 -22.45
N GLN A 139 -3.89 -6.02 -22.88
CA GLN A 139 -2.89 -7.08 -22.72
C GLN A 139 -2.50 -7.33 -21.26
N LEU A 140 -2.44 -6.27 -20.44
CA LEU A 140 -2.11 -6.39 -19.01
C LEU A 140 -3.26 -6.99 -18.21
N LEU A 141 -4.50 -6.66 -18.56
CA LEU A 141 -5.67 -7.10 -17.81
C LEU A 141 -6.14 -8.47 -18.22
N ILE A 142 -6.15 -8.82 -19.50
CA ILE A 142 -6.91 -9.98 -19.99
C ILE A 142 -5.98 -11.19 -20.11
N ALA A 143 -6.21 -12.20 -19.27
CA ALA A 143 -5.55 -13.51 -19.38
C ALA A 143 -6.18 -14.39 -20.44
N ARG A 144 -7.50 -14.42 -20.47
CA ARG A 144 -8.26 -15.23 -21.42
C ARG A 144 -9.64 -14.64 -21.61
N GLN A 145 -10.22 -14.94 -22.75
CA GLN A 145 -11.64 -14.71 -23.00
C GLN A 145 -12.36 -16.02 -22.71
N SER A 146 -13.42 -15.97 -21.91
CA SER A 146 -14.29 -17.12 -21.69
C SER A 146 -15.69 -16.73 -22.13
N SER A 147 -16.20 -17.38 -23.17
CA SER A 147 -17.62 -17.29 -23.50
C SER A 147 -18.36 -18.30 -22.63
N ASP A 148 -19.41 -17.86 -21.95
CA ASP A 148 -20.33 -18.77 -21.29
C ASP A 148 -20.99 -19.66 -22.37
N PRO A 149 -20.80 -21.00 -22.30
CA PRO A 149 -21.31 -21.92 -23.32
C PRO A 149 -22.84 -21.93 -23.42
N ASP A 150 -23.56 -21.54 -22.36
CA ASP A 150 -25.03 -21.57 -22.32
C ASP A 150 -25.67 -20.23 -22.73
N THR A 151 -25.02 -19.11 -22.41
CA THR A 151 -25.57 -17.76 -22.68
C THR A 151 -24.88 -17.01 -23.81
N GLY A 152 -23.71 -17.47 -24.26
CA GLY A 152 -22.87 -16.75 -25.23
C GLY A 152 -22.30 -15.43 -24.68
N LYS A 153 -22.44 -15.16 -23.36
CA LYS A 153 -21.91 -13.96 -22.72
C LYS A 153 -20.39 -14.05 -22.66
N ILE A 154 -19.71 -13.11 -23.29
CA ILE A 154 -18.26 -12.95 -23.19
C ILE A 154 -17.92 -12.44 -21.79
N SER A 155 -17.17 -13.24 -21.03
CA SER A 155 -16.60 -12.88 -19.74
C SER A 155 -15.10 -12.67 -19.87
N ILE A 156 -14.63 -11.56 -19.30
CA ILE A 156 -13.20 -11.20 -19.31
C ILE A 156 -12.55 -11.92 -18.12
N VAL A 157 -11.61 -12.82 -18.39
CA VAL A 157 -10.80 -13.44 -17.34
C VAL A 157 -9.56 -12.59 -17.15
N TYR A 158 -9.46 -11.96 -15.98
CA TYR A 158 -8.33 -11.10 -15.66
C TYR A 158 -7.04 -11.91 -15.37
N GLN A 159 -5.89 -11.32 -15.66
CA GLN A 159 -4.58 -11.91 -15.34
C GLN A 159 -4.46 -12.12 -13.83
N PRO A 160 -4.10 -13.32 -13.35
CA PRO A 160 -3.98 -13.56 -11.92
C PRO A 160 -2.86 -12.70 -11.31
N PHE A 161 -3.11 -12.16 -10.12
CA PHE A 161 -2.10 -11.42 -9.38
C PHE A 161 -1.19 -12.38 -8.59
N PHE A 162 0.08 -12.43 -8.96
CA PHE A 162 1.12 -13.09 -8.17
C PHE A 162 2.02 -12.04 -7.54
N LEU A 163 2.24 -12.15 -6.22
CA LEU A 163 3.11 -11.24 -5.49
C LEU A 163 4.57 -11.36 -5.97
N ARG A 164 5.15 -10.25 -6.41
CA ARG A 164 6.54 -10.12 -6.87
C ARG A 164 7.36 -9.35 -5.84
N GLU A 165 8.68 -9.44 -5.94
CA GLU A 165 9.59 -8.64 -5.09
C GLU A 165 9.49 -7.13 -5.38
N SER A 166 9.11 -6.76 -6.61
CA SER A 166 8.94 -5.37 -7.04
C SER A 166 7.66 -4.72 -6.52
N ASP A 167 6.70 -5.50 -6.00
CA ASP A 167 5.40 -5.00 -5.58
C ASP A 167 5.51 -4.29 -4.22
N VAL A 168 4.78 -3.19 -4.06
CA VAL A 168 4.78 -2.42 -2.82
C VAL A 168 3.91 -3.16 -1.81
N ARG A 169 4.50 -3.56 -0.68
CA ARG A 169 3.76 -4.12 0.45
C ARG A 169 3.23 -2.97 1.30
N LEU A 170 1.91 -2.80 1.28
CA LEU A 170 1.23 -1.74 2.01
C LEU A 170 0.94 -2.16 3.45
N MET A 171 0.48 -3.40 3.62
CA MET A 171 0.21 -3.97 4.95
C MET A 171 0.67 -5.42 4.97
N THR A 172 1.38 -5.81 6.02
CA THR A 172 1.90 -7.18 6.19
C THR A 172 1.36 -7.83 7.45
N SER A 173 1.58 -9.14 7.59
CA SER A 173 1.28 -9.90 8.80
C SER A 173 -0.21 -9.87 9.22
N LEU A 174 -1.11 -9.81 8.24
CA LEU A 174 -2.56 -9.80 8.46
C LEU A 174 -3.06 -11.24 8.66
N ARG A 175 -3.98 -11.47 9.60
CA ARG A 175 -4.63 -12.78 9.77
C ARG A 175 -5.77 -13.01 8.78
N ALA A 176 -6.43 -11.93 8.38
CA ALA A 176 -7.44 -11.89 7.33
C ALA A 176 -7.48 -10.47 6.77
N ALA A 177 -7.89 -10.34 5.52
CA ALA A 177 -8.23 -9.07 4.91
C ALA A 177 -9.24 -9.31 3.79
N GLU A 178 -10.14 -8.35 3.57
CA GLU A 178 -11.12 -8.38 2.49
C GLU A 178 -11.51 -6.97 2.02
N PHE A 179 -11.86 -6.87 0.75
CA PHE A 179 -12.51 -5.72 0.14
C PHE A 179 -14.02 -5.94 0.07
N GLU A 180 -14.76 -4.88 0.31
CA GLU A 180 -16.21 -4.85 0.13
C GLU A 180 -16.62 -3.55 -0.56
N TYR A 181 -17.72 -3.62 -1.29
CA TYR A 181 -18.14 -2.57 -2.22
C TYR A 181 -19.54 -2.11 -1.89
N LEU A 182 -19.72 -0.80 -1.76
CA LEU A 182 -21.01 -0.19 -1.53
C LEU A 182 -21.65 0.23 -2.86
N GLY A 183 -22.84 -0.26 -3.14
CA GLY A 183 -23.63 0.19 -4.28
C GLY A 183 -24.51 1.41 -3.99
N ALA A 184 -25.09 1.95 -5.06
CA ALA A 184 -26.02 3.06 -4.96
C ALA A 184 -27.18 2.72 -4.02
N THR A 185 -27.24 3.43 -2.90
CA THR A 185 -28.26 3.19 -1.88
C THR A 185 -29.45 4.11 -2.11
N ALA A 186 -30.64 3.52 -2.33
CA ALA A 186 -31.86 4.31 -2.43
C ALA A 186 -32.15 5.02 -1.09
N THR A 187 -32.60 6.28 -1.16
CA THR A 187 -32.89 7.10 0.01
C THR A 187 -33.76 6.37 1.03
N GLY A 188 -33.26 6.21 2.26
CA GLY A 188 -33.97 5.56 3.36
C GLY A 188 -33.79 4.04 3.48
N LYS A 189 -32.96 3.41 2.62
CA LYS A 189 -32.52 2.01 2.81
C LYS A 189 -31.15 1.95 3.48
N ALA A 190 -30.91 0.87 4.22
CA ALA A 190 -29.59 0.60 4.78
C ALA A 190 -28.60 0.26 3.66
N PRO A 191 -27.32 0.71 3.77
CA PRO A 191 -26.29 0.38 2.80
C PRO A 191 -26.02 -1.13 2.80
N VAL A 192 -25.99 -1.73 1.61
CA VAL A 192 -25.65 -3.16 1.44
C VAL A 192 -24.25 -3.25 0.84
N TRP A 193 -23.36 -3.94 1.56
CA TRP A 193 -21.99 -4.20 1.15
C TRP A 193 -21.91 -5.53 0.42
N ALA A 194 -21.26 -5.54 -0.74
CA ALA A 194 -21.03 -6.74 -1.54
C ALA A 194 -19.54 -7.09 -1.56
N SER A 195 -19.23 -8.39 -1.61
CA SER A 195 -17.85 -8.90 -1.72
C SER A 195 -17.30 -8.89 -3.16
N HIS A 196 -18.13 -8.48 -4.13
CA HIS A 196 -17.80 -8.40 -5.54
C HIS A 196 -18.56 -7.21 -6.16
N TRP A 197 -17.95 -6.57 -7.16
CA TRP A 197 -18.57 -5.51 -7.93
C TRP A 197 -18.36 -5.72 -9.43
N GLU A 198 -19.46 -5.87 -10.17
CA GLU A 198 -19.47 -5.90 -11.64
C GLU A 198 -19.76 -4.49 -12.16
N ALA A 199 -18.83 -3.92 -12.94
CA ALA A 199 -19.02 -2.61 -13.53
C ALA A 199 -20.08 -2.66 -14.64
N ARG A 200 -21.11 -1.83 -14.53
CA ARG A 200 -22.23 -1.73 -15.48
C ARG A 200 -22.33 -0.32 -16.06
N GLN A 201 -23.08 -0.14 -17.14
CA GLN A 201 -23.26 1.19 -17.75
C GLN A 201 -23.92 2.20 -16.80
N ASP A 202 -24.90 1.75 -16.02
CA ASP A 202 -25.63 2.53 -15.02
C ASP A 202 -24.90 2.63 -13.67
N ALA A 203 -23.95 1.72 -13.43
CA ALA A 203 -23.18 1.64 -12.18
C ALA A 203 -21.72 1.23 -12.47
N PRO A 204 -20.90 2.14 -13.05
CA PRO A 204 -19.55 1.79 -13.50
C PRO A 204 -18.53 1.60 -12.38
N TYR A 205 -18.83 2.07 -11.16
CA TYR A 205 -17.99 1.96 -9.97
C TYR A 205 -18.87 1.96 -8.70
N PRO A 206 -18.37 1.41 -7.58
CA PRO A 206 -19.07 1.48 -6.30
C PRO A 206 -18.98 2.88 -5.67
N GLU A 207 -19.94 3.24 -4.82
CA GLU A 207 -19.93 4.53 -4.11
C GLU A 207 -18.82 4.61 -3.06
N ALA A 208 -18.47 3.46 -2.47
CA ALA A 208 -17.38 3.34 -1.53
C ALA A 208 -16.76 1.94 -1.56
N VAL A 209 -15.48 1.88 -1.21
CA VAL A 209 -14.75 0.64 -0.94
C VAL A 209 -14.48 0.57 0.55
N ARG A 210 -14.86 -0.53 1.18
CA ARG A 210 -14.46 -0.85 2.55
C ARG A 210 -13.34 -1.87 2.49
N ILE A 211 -12.31 -1.65 3.29
CA ILE A 211 -11.22 -2.61 3.50
C ILE A 211 -11.31 -3.03 4.96
N VAL A 212 -11.47 -4.32 5.21
CA VAL A 212 -11.52 -4.91 6.55
C VAL A 212 -10.31 -5.80 6.72
N TRP A 213 -9.62 -5.70 7.86
CA TRP A 213 -8.50 -6.61 8.16
C TRP A 213 -8.42 -6.98 9.63
N LEU A 214 -7.75 -8.10 9.88
CA LEU A 214 -7.42 -8.59 11.21
C LEU A 214 -5.90 -8.55 11.41
N ARG A 215 -5.42 -7.82 12.42
CA ARG A 215 -4.02 -7.79 12.84
C ARG A 215 -3.90 -8.29 14.27
N GLY A 216 -3.26 -9.44 14.47
CA GLY A 216 -3.28 -10.12 15.77
C GLY A 216 -4.71 -10.49 16.20
N ASN A 217 -5.26 -9.78 17.20
CA ASN A 217 -6.65 -9.96 17.65
C ASN A 217 -7.52 -8.71 17.43
N GLN A 218 -6.99 -7.69 16.76
CA GLN A 218 -7.69 -6.45 16.47
C GLN A 218 -8.30 -6.52 15.08
N ARG A 219 -9.59 -6.18 14.99
CA ARG A 219 -10.28 -5.95 13.72
C ARG A 219 -10.29 -4.46 13.46
N GLU A 220 -9.83 -4.09 12.28
CA GLU A 220 -9.79 -2.71 11.82
C GLU A 220 -10.50 -2.65 10.47
N GLU A 221 -11.08 -1.50 10.19
CA GLU A 221 -11.73 -1.23 8.92
C GLU A 221 -11.53 0.22 8.52
N VAL A 222 -11.57 0.45 7.21
CA VAL A 222 -11.56 1.79 6.63
C VAL A 222 -12.55 1.82 5.48
N ILE A 223 -13.32 2.91 5.41
CA ILE A 223 -14.27 3.16 4.34
C ILE A 223 -13.73 4.31 3.50
N VAL A 224 -13.48 4.02 2.23
CA VAL A 224 -12.97 4.96 1.25
C VAL A 224 -14.10 5.33 0.29
N PRO A 225 -14.65 6.56 0.36
CA PRO A 225 -15.62 7.02 -0.61
C PRO A 225 -14.94 7.22 -1.97
N ILE A 226 -15.53 6.69 -3.03
CA ILE A 226 -15.03 6.87 -4.39
C ILE A 226 -15.55 8.21 -4.92
N ARG A 227 -14.60 9.06 -5.32
CA ARG A 227 -14.86 10.33 -5.99
C ARG A 227 -14.39 10.20 -7.42
N ALA A 228 -15.11 9.35 -8.16
CA ALA A 228 -14.76 9.05 -9.52
C ALA A 228 -14.65 10.30 -10.38
N ARG A 229 -13.53 10.44 -11.08
CA ARG A 229 -13.35 11.47 -12.11
C ARG A 229 -13.40 10.80 -13.47
N PHE A 230 -14.44 11.12 -14.26
CA PHE A 230 -14.48 10.69 -15.65
C PHE A 230 -13.47 11.50 -16.46
N LEU A 231 -12.61 10.81 -17.21
CA LEU A 231 -11.73 11.46 -18.17
C LEU A 231 -12.52 11.75 -19.46
N PRO A 232 -12.43 12.97 -20.01
CA PRO A 232 -12.90 13.24 -21.36
C PRO A 232 -12.08 12.41 -22.35
N LYS A 233 -12.75 11.75 -23.30
CA LYS A 233 -12.09 11.11 -24.45
C LYS A 233 -11.59 12.16 -25.43
#